data_AF-A0AAD7P930-F1
#
_entry.id   AF-A0AAD7P930-F1
#
_cell.length_a   1.000
_cell.length_b   1.000
_cell.length_c   1.000
_cell.angle_alpha   90.00
_cell.angle_beta   90.00
_cell.angle_gamma   90.00
#
_symmetry.space_group_name_H-M   'P 1'
#
loop_
_entity.id
_entity.type
_entity.pdbx_description
1 polymer ?
#
loop_
_entity_poly.entity_id
_entity_poly.type
_entity_poly.pdbx_seq_one_letter_code
_entity_poly.pdbx_strand_id
1 'polypeptide(L)'
;MKVEGISPNFVKSMYRAAAALYRTDSWKRLQPGHLFGIRVGKDTDWSGKKQPFPCIQFIGGDGGDIGFNMFRSKNDAKKMTGSRETIDQGSHEIESLMFPSNRKMTKSLSLEASGTDHFPVIDVARCMSSGGLLFRNPTLEELRFVHAFMKAVSLVHPLLNEDNEIGPKYSTLAYFEPFTETVDVHWPPEMIRGGHDIVTVTVSHPPGQTFSHSR
;
A
#
# COMPACT_ATOMS: atom_id res chain seq x y z
N MET A 1 10.54 11.63 -0.28
CA MET A 1 10.97 10.20 -0.40
C MET A 1 12.47 10.13 -0.17
N LYS A 2 12.93 9.59 0.97
CA LYS A 2 14.35 9.38 1.24
C LYS A 2 14.79 8.05 0.64
N VAL A 3 15.12 8.02 -0.65
CA VAL A 3 15.62 6.79 -1.26
C VAL A 3 16.86 7.07 -2.07
N GLU A 4 17.99 6.84 -1.42
CA GLU A 4 19.29 6.82 -2.07
C GLU A 4 19.34 5.68 -3.11
N GLY A 5 19.92 5.95 -4.27
CA GLY A 5 20.12 4.93 -5.31
C GLY A 5 18.89 4.59 -6.16
N ILE A 6 17.79 5.34 -6.07
CA ILE A 6 16.58 5.12 -6.89
C ILE A 6 16.50 6.13 -8.03
N SER A 7 16.22 5.65 -9.25
CA SER A 7 16.09 6.50 -10.42
C SER A 7 14.84 7.39 -10.34
N PRO A 8 14.88 8.64 -10.83
CA PRO A 8 13.70 9.51 -10.86
C PRO A 8 12.50 8.91 -11.61
N ASN A 9 12.74 8.10 -12.65
CA ASN A 9 11.69 7.40 -13.39
C ASN A 9 10.96 6.38 -12.51
N PHE A 10 11.68 5.66 -11.67
CA PHE A 10 11.09 4.71 -10.74
C PHE A 10 10.18 5.44 -9.76
N VAL A 11 10.65 6.57 -9.21
CA VAL A 11 9.84 7.40 -8.32
C VAL A 11 8.58 7.89 -9.03
N LYS A 12 8.71 8.38 -10.27
CA LYS A 12 7.57 8.80 -11.11
C LYS A 12 6.52 7.70 -11.26
N SER A 13 6.93 6.46 -11.47
CA SER A 13 5.99 5.34 -11.58
C SER A 13 5.32 5.00 -10.25
N MET A 14 6.04 5.10 -9.12
CA MET A 14 5.42 4.99 -7.79
C MET A 14 4.30 6.01 -7.59
N TYR A 15 4.57 7.27 -7.90
CA TYR A 15 3.57 8.35 -7.78
C TYR A 15 2.38 8.15 -8.72
N ARG A 16 2.61 7.68 -9.95
CA ARG A 16 1.52 7.36 -10.88
C ARG A 16 0.62 6.24 -10.35
N ALA A 17 1.20 5.19 -9.77
CA ALA A 17 0.45 4.11 -9.16
C ALA A 17 -0.34 4.59 -7.93
N ALA A 18 0.27 5.41 -7.06
CA ALA A 18 -0.41 6.02 -5.92
C ALA A 18 -1.59 6.92 -6.35
N ALA A 19 -1.40 7.75 -7.38
CA ALA A 19 -2.45 8.60 -7.92
C ALA A 19 -3.57 7.79 -8.58
N ALA A 20 -3.27 6.67 -9.24
CA ALA A 20 -4.29 5.77 -9.78
C ALA A 20 -5.17 5.21 -8.67
N LEU A 21 -4.55 4.78 -7.56
CA LEU A 21 -5.23 4.24 -6.40
C LEU A 21 -6.10 5.30 -5.71
N TYR A 22 -5.56 6.50 -5.48
CA TYR A 22 -6.28 7.62 -4.89
C TYR A 22 -7.56 7.96 -5.66
N ARG A 23 -7.51 7.98 -7.00
CA ARG A 23 -8.68 8.28 -7.86
C ARG A 23 -9.81 7.27 -7.74
N THR A 24 -9.56 6.09 -7.16
CA THR A 24 -10.62 5.12 -6.90
C THR A 24 -11.44 5.46 -5.66
N ASP A 25 -11.13 6.55 -4.94
CA ASP A 25 -11.81 6.96 -3.71
C ASP A 25 -11.76 5.92 -2.59
N SER A 26 -10.75 5.05 -2.62
CA SER A 26 -10.58 3.95 -1.69
C SER A 26 -10.50 4.39 -0.23
N TRP A 27 -10.05 5.61 0.08
CA TRP A 27 -9.90 6.08 1.47
C TRP A 27 -11.20 6.59 2.09
N LYS A 28 -12.23 6.77 1.26
CA LYS A 28 -13.59 7.07 1.74
C LYS A 28 -14.32 5.81 2.17
N ARG A 29 -13.94 4.65 1.62
CA ARG A 29 -14.62 3.36 1.79
C ARG A 29 -13.87 2.39 2.69
N LEU A 30 -12.53 2.40 2.61
CA LEU A 30 -11.67 1.53 3.38
C LEU A 30 -11.29 2.21 4.69
N GLN A 31 -11.48 1.48 5.78
CA GLN A 31 -11.26 1.92 7.15
C GLN A 31 -10.07 1.17 7.77
N PRO A 32 -9.47 1.68 8.86
CA PRO A 32 -8.37 1.01 9.57
C PRO A 32 -8.67 -0.44 9.99
N GLY A 33 -9.93 -0.86 10.09
CA GLY A 33 -10.29 -2.25 10.36
C GLY A 33 -10.07 -3.23 9.21
N HIS A 34 -9.92 -2.77 7.97
CA HIS A 34 -9.87 -3.65 6.79
C HIS A 34 -8.47 -4.17 6.51
N LEU A 35 -8.32 -5.49 6.64
CA LEU A 35 -7.11 -6.21 6.25
C LEU A 35 -7.28 -6.90 4.90
N PHE A 36 -6.26 -6.81 4.07
CA PHE A 36 -6.20 -7.46 2.75
C PHE A 36 -5.04 -8.44 2.68
N GLY A 37 -5.29 -9.61 2.11
CA GLY A 37 -4.27 -10.57 1.72
C GLY A 37 -3.78 -10.25 0.32
N ILE A 38 -2.46 -10.15 0.16
CA ILE A 38 -1.85 -9.81 -1.13
C ILE A 38 -0.83 -10.87 -1.53
N ARG A 39 -0.94 -11.38 -2.75
CA ARG A 39 0.08 -12.21 -3.39
C ARG A 39 0.51 -11.57 -4.70
N VAL A 40 1.78 -11.20 -4.82
CA VAL A 40 2.34 -10.62 -6.05
C VAL A 40 3.30 -11.65 -6.65
N GLY A 41 2.90 -12.23 -7.78
CA GLY A 41 3.66 -13.25 -8.48
C GLY A 41 3.89 -14.53 -7.66
N LYS A 42 4.93 -15.27 -8.06
CA LYS A 42 5.44 -16.46 -7.37
C LYS A 42 6.56 -16.06 -6.41
N ASP A 43 6.83 -16.91 -5.42
CA ASP A 43 7.95 -16.69 -4.50
C ASP A 43 9.31 -16.57 -5.23
N THR A 44 9.46 -17.27 -6.37
CA THR A 44 10.65 -17.22 -7.23
C THR A 44 10.87 -15.86 -7.91
N ASP A 45 9.86 -14.99 -7.95
CA ASP A 45 9.97 -13.67 -8.56
C ASP A 45 10.68 -12.67 -7.62
N TRP A 46 10.95 -13.10 -6.38
CA TRP A 46 11.57 -12.30 -5.32
C TRP A 46 12.98 -12.81 -4.99
N SER A 47 13.92 -11.90 -4.78
CA SER A 47 15.32 -12.21 -4.48
C SER A 47 15.52 -13.13 -3.26
N GLY A 48 14.67 -12.99 -2.24
CA GLY A 48 14.67 -13.84 -1.04
C GLY A 48 13.85 -15.14 -1.16
N LYS A 49 13.35 -15.48 -2.36
CA LYS A 49 12.37 -16.56 -2.60
C LYS A 49 11.14 -16.46 -1.70
N LYS A 50 10.74 -15.23 -1.37
CA LYS A 50 9.60 -14.93 -0.51
C LYS A 50 9.16 -13.50 -0.77
N GLN A 51 7.87 -13.31 -1.01
CA GLN A 51 7.33 -11.96 -1.15
C GLN A 51 7.40 -11.15 0.16
N PRO A 52 7.56 -9.82 0.11
CA PRO A 52 7.80 -9.00 1.30
C PRO A 52 6.61 -8.88 2.26
N PHE A 53 5.39 -8.62 1.75
CA PHE A 53 4.25 -8.19 2.58
C PHE A 53 2.93 -8.87 2.19
N PRO A 54 2.62 -10.07 2.71
CA PRO A 54 1.39 -10.78 2.37
C PRO A 54 0.11 -10.17 2.98
N CYS A 55 0.20 -9.19 3.88
CA CYS A 55 -0.94 -8.65 4.62
C CYS A 55 -0.86 -7.12 4.68
N ILE A 56 -1.94 -6.44 4.33
CA ILE A 56 -1.98 -4.97 4.23
C ILE A 56 -3.22 -4.42 4.93
N GLN A 57 -3.09 -3.24 5.51
CA GLN A 57 -4.16 -2.51 6.19
C GLN A 57 -4.22 -1.10 5.62
N PHE A 58 -5.39 -0.63 5.23
CA PHE A 58 -5.57 0.79 4.88
C PHE A 58 -5.71 1.65 6.14
N ILE A 59 -5.29 2.91 6.06
CA ILE A 59 -5.37 3.89 7.14
C ILE A 59 -5.93 5.19 6.56
N GLY A 60 -6.74 5.90 7.34
CA GLY A 60 -7.39 7.15 6.93
C GLY A 60 -8.91 6.99 6.82
N GLY A 61 -9.59 8.06 6.38
CA GLY A 61 -11.04 8.11 6.18
C GLY A 61 -11.80 8.91 7.25
N ASP A 62 -11.38 8.81 8.51
CA ASP A 62 -12.05 9.45 9.66
C ASP A 62 -11.35 10.75 10.14
N GLY A 63 -10.76 11.51 9.20
CA GLY A 63 -10.04 12.75 9.50
C GLY A 63 -8.57 12.59 9.89
N GLY A 64 -8.03 11.37 9.85
CA GLY A 64 -6.60 11.07 9.99
C GLY A 64 -5.87 10.93 8.66
N ASP A 65 -4.56 10.72 8.74
CA ASP A 65 -3.70 10.58 7.57
C ASP A 65 -4.08 9.38 6.69
N ILE A 66 -4.01 9.63 5.39
CA ILE A 66 -4.28 8.68 4.34
C ILE A 66 -3.05 7.82 4.09
N GLY A 67 -3.18 6.49 4.18
CA GLY A 67 -2.07 5.59 3.93
C GLY A 67 -2.43 4.11 3.97
N PHE A 68 -1.40 3.27 4.00
CA PHE A 68 -1.54 1.85 4.24
C PHE A 68 -0.32 1.29 4.97
N ASN A 69 -0.57 0.39 5.93
CA ASN A 69 0.46 -0.40 6.59
C ASN A 69 0.65 -1.73 5.86
N MET A 70 1.89 -2.15 5.67
CA MET A 70 2.23 -3.43 5.06
C MET A 70 2.93 -4.34 6.09
N PHE A 71 2.41 -5.55 6.26
CA PHE A 71 2.83 -6.49 7.29
C PHE A 71 3.36 -7.80 6.68
N ARG A 72 4.36 -8.39 7.36
CA ARG A 72 4.92 -9.69 7.00
C ARG A 72 3.99 -10.86 7.32
N SER A 73 3.00 -10.66 8.19
CA SER A 73 1.99 -11.65 8.52
C SER A 73 0.72 -11.00 9.10
N LYS A 74 -0.39 -11.76 9.10
CA LYS A 74 -1.63 -11.37 9.81
C LYS A 74 -1.42 -11.21 11.31
N ASN A 75 -0.51 -11.97 11.91
CA ASN A 75 -0.19 -11.86 13.33
C ASN A 75 0.55 -10.56 13.65
N ASP A 76 1.45 -10.12 12.76
CA ASP A 76 2.13 -8.82 12.90
C ASP A 76 1.14 -7.67 12.81
N ALA A 77 0.18 -7.75 11.87
CA ALA A 77 -0.92 -6.79 11.76
C ALA A 77 -1.72 -6.72 13.07
N LYS A 78 -2.19 -7.87 13.58
CA LYS A 78 -2.96 -7.93 14.84
C LYS A 78 -2.22 -7.37 16.04
N LYS A 79 -0.91 -7.61 16.15
CA LYS A 79 -0.09 -7.06 17.25
C LYS A 79 0.01 -5.55 17.18
N MET A 80 0.11 -4.99 15.98
CA MET A 80 0.20 -3.55 15.75
C MET A 80 -1.14 -2.83 15.93
N THR A 81 -2.26 -3.47 15.58
CA THR A 81 -3.60 -2.88 15.69
C THR A 81 -4.27 -3.09 17.05
N GLY A 82 -3.75 -4.00 17.88
CA GLY A 82 -4.33 -4.38 19.17
C GLY A 82 -3.99 -3.44 20.33
N SER A 83 -2.97 -2.58 20.18
CA SER A 83 -2.62 -1.54 21.15
C SER A 83 -3.11 -0.20 20.62
N ARG A 84 -4.10 0.37 21.28
CA ARG A 84 -4.83 1.56 20.87
C ARG A 84 -3.90 2.78 20.77
N GLU A 85 -3.83 3.34 19.57
CA GLU A 85 -3.65 4.73 19.15
C GLU A 85 -3.14 4.60 17.72
N THR A 86 -3.94 5.06 16.75
CA THR A 86 -3.44 5.38 15.42
C THR A 86 -2.14 6.14 15.62
N ILE A 87 -1.02 5.49 15.30
CA ILE A 87 0.28 6.12 15.38
C ILE A 87 0.17 7.35 14.47
N ASP A 88 0.10 8.52 15.08
CA ASP A 88 0.06 9.81 14.43
C ASP A 88 1.44 10.05 13.80
N GLN A 89 1.67 9.43 12.65
CA GLN A 89 2.89 9.58 11.87
C GLN A 89 2.56 9.56 10.38
N GLY A 90 1.81 10.58 9.96
CA GLY A 90 1.97 11.14 8.63
C GLY A 90 3.42 11.56 8.45
N SER A 91 4.21 10.69 7.84
CA SER A 91 5.51 11.08 7.30
C SER A 91 5.26 12.08 6.18
N HIS A 92 5.17 13.35 6.53
CA HIS A 92 5.17 14.44 5.58
C HIS A 92 6.56 15.05 5.55
N GLU A 93 7.12 15.15 4.35
CA GLU A 93 8.40 15.83 4.15
C GLU A 93 8.11 17.25 3.68
N ILE A 94 8.55 18.24 4.45
CA ILE A 94 8.44 19.67 4.13
C ILE A 94 9.38 19.99 2.95
N GLU A 95 8.92 20.75 1.95
CA GLU A 95 9.71 21.08 0.73
C GLU A 95 11.12 21.62 1.05
N SER A 96 11.24 22.42 2.13
CA SER A 96 12.50 23.03 2.58
C SER A 96 13.54 22.00 3.02
N LEU A 97 13.10 20.82 3.48
CA LEU A 97 13.94 19.72 3.96
C LEU A 97 14.24 18.68 2.88
N MET A 98 13.64 18.82 1.69
CA MET A 98 13.86 17.91 0.57
C MET A 98 15.21 18.13 -0.11
N PHE A 99 15.82 17.02 -0.55
CA PHE A 99 16.93 17.09 -1.49
C PHE A 99 16.54 17.86 -2.78
N PRO A 100 17.44 18.66 -3.37
CA PRO A 100 17.15 19.45 -4.57
C PRO A 100 16.65 18.62 -5.77
N SER A 101 17.12 17.36 -5.90
CA SER A 101 16.63 16.41 -6.89
C SER A 101 15.17 16.03 -6.68
N ASN A 102 14.77 15.79 -5.43
CA ASN A 102 13.39 15.50 -5.05
C ASN A 102 12.49 16.70 -5.32
N ARG A 103 12.94 17.92 -4.99
CA ARG A 103 12.19 19.15 -5.29
C ARG A 103 11.97 19.36 -6.80
N LYS A 104 13.02 19.17 -7.62
CA LYS A 104 12.92 19.24 -9.09
C LYS A 104 11.96 18.18 -9.63
N MET A 105 12.04 16.96 -9.10
CA MET A 105 11.17 15.85 -9.48
C MET A 105 9.71 16.16 -9.13
N THR A 106 9.40 16.55 -7.90
CA THR A 106 8.07 16.93 -7.45
C THR A 106 7.43 17.99 -8.38
N LYS A 107 8.19 19.04 -8.72
CA LYS A 107 7.74 20.07 -9.67
C LYS A 107 7.51 19.51 -11.08
N SER A 108 8.39 18.61 -11.56
CA SER A 108 8.23 17.96 -12.88
C SER A 108 7.06 16.98 -12.96
N LEU A 109 6.60 16.48 -11.81
CA LEU A 109 5.50 15.52 -11.69
C LEU A 109 4.16 16.20 -11.43
N SER A 110 4.14 17.53 -11.26
CA SER A 110 2.95 18.30 -10.90
C SER A 110 2.21 17.71 -9.70
N LEU A 111 2.96 17.19 -8.72
CA LEU A 111 2.38 16.67 -7.49
C LEU A 111 1.86 17.85 -6.67
N GLU A 112 0.56 17.87 -6.41
CA GLU A 112 -0.04 18.85 -5.51
C GLU A 112 0.52 18.65 -4.10
N ALA A 113 0.95 19.75 -3.48
CA ALA A 113 1.33 19.72 -2.07
C ALA A 113 0.08 19.49 -1.22
N SER A 114 0.21 18.68 -0.16
CA SER A 114 -0.77 18.66 0.92
C SER A 114 -0.55 19.91 1.79
N GLY A 115 -1.53 20.80 1.84
CA GLY A 115 -1.38 22.11 2.47
C GLY A 115 -0.40 23.01 1.70
N THR A 116 0.50 23.73 2.39
CA THR A 116 1.43 24.66 1.74
C THR A 116 2.66 23.98 1.14
N ASP A 117 3.25 22.97 1.81
CA ASP A 117 4.58 22.42 1.43
C ASP A 117 4.80 20.93 1.76
N HIS A 118 3.74 20.13 2.00
CA HIS A 118 3.90 18.72 2.39
C HIS A 118 3.75 17.79 1.19
N PHE A 119 4.60 16.77 1.12
CA PHE A 119 4.56 15.76 0.07
C PHE A 119 4.48 14.36 0.67
N PRO A 120 3.90 13.38 -0.06
CA PRO A 120 3.75 12.04 0.48
C PRO A 120 5.12 11.36 0.57
N VAL A 121 5.30 10.61 1.65
CA VAL A 121 6.51 9.84 1.93
C VAL A 121 6.15 8.36 1.92
N ILE A 122 7.06 7.55 1.38
CA ILE A 122 7.02 6.10 1.49
C ILE A 122 8.13 5.73 2.44
N ASP A 123 7.77 5.26 3.62
CA ASP A 123 8.70 4.82 4.66
C ASP A 123 8.54 3.34 4.96
N VAL A 124 9.60 2.72 5.47
CA VAL A 124 9.54 1.37 6.03
C VAL A 124 9.86 1.45 7.51
N ALA A 125 8.87 1.13 8.33
CA ALA A 125 9.01 1.03 9.77
C ALA A 125 9.11 -0.44 10.22
N ARG A 126 9.98 -0.70 11.20
CA ARG A 126 10.03 -1.98 11.92
C ARG A 126 9.56 -1.75 13.36
N CYS A 127 8.59 -2.54 13.80
CA CYS A 127 8.20 -2.57 15.21
C CYS A 127 9.30 -3.25 16.05
N MET A 128 9.77 -2.56 17.08
CA MET A 128 10.70 -3.09 18.06
C MET A 128 9.94 -3.84 19.15
N SER A 129 10.59 -4.80 19.80
CA SER A 129 10.02 -5.52 20.95
C SER A 129 9.68 -4.60 22.13
N SER A 130 10.23 -3.38 22.17
CA SER A 130 9.93 -2.33 23.15
C SER A 130 8.68 -1.49 22.82
N GLY A 131 8.00 -1.77 21.70
CA GLY A 131 6.82 -1.00 21.25
C GLY A 131 7.14 0.25 20.43
N GLY A 132 8.42 0.57 20.21
CA GLY A 132 8.84 1.68 19.35
C GLY A 132 8.90 1.32 17.86
N LEU A 133 8.85 2.34 16.98
CA LEU A 133 9.09 2.20 15.55
C LEU A 133 10.52 2.60 15.18
N LEU A 134 11.19 1.76 14.38
CA LEU A 134 12.46 2.08 13.75
C LEU A 134 12.26 2.28 12.25
N PHE A 135 12.54 3.49 11.77
CA PHE A 135 12.41 3.86 10.36
C PHE A 135 13.69 3.57 9.59
N ARG A 136 13.53 3.10 8.34
CA ARG A 136 14.60 3.01 7.36
C ARG A 136 14.08 3.30 5.96
N ASN A 137 15.03 3.55 5.06
CA ASN A 137 14.72 3.69 3.65
C ASN A 137 14.17 2.35 3.08
N PRO A 138 13.17 2.41 2.18
CA PRO A 138 12.68 1.22 1.49
C PRO A 138 13.74 0.65 0.54
N THR A 139 13.73 -0.68 0.38
CA THR A 139 14.51 -1.37 -0.65
C THR A 139 13.79 -1.33 -2.01
N LEU A 140 14.53 -1.55 -3.11
CA LEU A 140 13.94 -1.65 -4.45
C LEU A 140 12.86 -2.74 -4.54
N GLU A 141 13.04 -3.88 -3.87
CA GLU A 141 12.03 -4.96 -3.88
C GLU A 141 10.75 -4.56 -3.15
N GLU A 142 10.89 -3.86 -2.02
CA GLU A 142 9.73 -3.37 -1.28
C GLU A 142 8.95 -2.37 -2.12
N LEU A 143 9.64 -1.49 -2.86
CA LEU A 143 8.95 -0.54 -3.72
C LEU A 143 8.32 -1.20 -4.96
N ARG A 144 8.97 -2.20 -5.56
CA ARG A 144 8.35 -3.01 -6.63
C ARG A 144 7.07 -3.67 -6.13
N PHE A 145 7.11 -4.23 -4.92
CA PHE A 145 5.93 -4.80 -4.29
C PHE A 145 4.83 -3.74 -4.09
N VAL A 146 5.17 -2.59 -3.51
CA VAL A 146 4.22 -1.49 -3.27
C VAL A 146 3.60 -1.00 -4.58
N HIS A 147 4.39 -0.87 -5.66
CA HIS A 147 3.88 -0.51 -6.98
C HIS A 147 2.82 -1.51 -7.47
N ALA A 148 3.16 -2.81 -7.47
CA ALA A 148 2.26 -3.86 -7.94
C ALA A 148 0.96 -3.89 -7.12
N PHE A 149 1.08 -3.78 -5.80
CA PHE A 149 -0.05 -3.66 -4.90
C PHE A 149 -0.95 -2.46 -5.25
N MET A 150 -0.39 -1.25 -5.36
CA MET A 150 -1.19 -0.05 -5.61
C MET A 150 -1.94 -0.14 -6.95
N LYS A 151 -1.28 -0.66 -7.98
CA LYS A 151 -1.90 -0.91 -9.28
C LYS A 151 -3.00 -1.96 -9.21
N ALA A 152 -2.77 -3.08 -8.53
CA ALA A 152 -3.77 -4.13 -8.38
C ALA A 152 -5.00 -3.63 -7.62
N VAL A 153 -4.80 -2.96 -6.48
CA VAL A 153 -5.93 -2.41 -5.71
C VAL A 153 -6.68 -1.33 -6.47
N SER A 154 -6.01 -0.52 -7.29
CA SER A 154 -6.70 0.43 -8.16
C SER A 154 -7.71 -0.25 -9.11
N LEU A 155 -7.46 -1.51 -9.47
CA LEU A 155 -8.36 -2.28 -10.34
C LEU A 155 -9.45 -2.99 -9.54
N VAL A 156 -9.12 -3.52 -8.36
CA VAL A 156 -10.06 -4.36 -7.58
C VAL A 156 -10.90 -3.58 -6.57
N HIS A 157 -10.46 -2.41 -6.10
CA HIS A 157 -11.21 -1.61 -5.12
C HIS A 157 -12.65 -1.30 -5.59
N PRO A 158 -12.89 -0.89 -6.86
CA PRO A 158 -14.24 -0.67 -7.35
C PRO A 158 -15.15 -1.92 -7.34
N LEU A 159 -14.57 -3.12 -7.25
CA LEU A 159 -15.30 -4.40 -7.23
C LEU A 159 -15.72 -4.84 -5.83
N LEU A 160 -15.28 -4.13 -4.78
CA LEU A 160 -15.65 -4.45 -3.41
C LEU A 160 -17.13 -4.10 -3.16
N ASN A 161 -17.92 -5.10 -2.80
CA ASN A 161 -19.31 -4.96 -2.40
C ASN A 161 -19.42 -4.75 -0.89
N GLU A 162 -20.15 -3.71 -0.49
CA GLU A 162 -20.48 -3.47 0.90
C GLU A 162 -21.57 -4.45 1.35
N ASP A 163 -21.27 -5.18 2.42
CA ASP A 163 -22.20 -6.07 3.09
C ASP A 163 -23.10 -5.22 4.00
N ASN A 164 -24.31 -4.93 3.50
CA ASN A 164 -25.31 -4.12 4.19
C ASN A 164 -26.11 -4.92 5.24
N GLU A 165 -25.89 -6.23 5.38
CA GLU A 165 -26.70 -7.12 6.23
C GLU A 165 -25.97 -7.54 7.53
N ILE A 166 -24.63 -7.58 7.53
CA ILE A 166 -23.84 -8.12 8.65
C ILE A 166 -23.35 -7.04 9.64
N GLY A 167 -23.46 -5.75 9.30
CA GLY A 167 -23.01 -4.65 10.15
C GLY A 167 -23.96 -4.34 11.34
N PRO A 168 -23.44 -4.10 12.57
CA PRO A 168 -24.24 -3.48 13.63
C PRO A 168 -24.80 -2.15 13.13
N LYS A 169 -26.10 -1.87 13.32
CA LYS A 169 -26.78 -0.60 12.92
C LYS A 169 -26.14 0.70 13.43
N TYR A 170 -25.10 0.61 14.27
CA TYR A 170 -24.37 1.72 14.89
C TYR A 170 -22.85 1.65 14.67
N SER A 171 -22.37 0.77 13.79
CA SER A 171 -20.95 0.67 13.42
C SER A 171 -20.66 1.59 12.23
N THR A 172 -19.75 2.55 12.39
CA THR A 172 -19.20 3.38 11.29
C THR A 172 -18.31 2.59 10.33
N LEU A 173 -17.95 1.34 10.65
CA LEU A 173 -17.18 0.47 9.77
C LEU A 173 -18.10 -0.15 8.70
N ALA A 174 -17.87 0.20 7.43
CA ALA A 174 -18.38 -0.57 6.30
C ALA A 174 -17.83 -1.99 6.39
N TYR A 175 -18.67 -3.01 6.21
CA TYR A 175 -18.20 -4.39 6.06
C TYR A 175 -18.21 -4.73 4.57
N PHE A 176 -17.20 -5.47 4.10
CA PHE A 176 -17.18 -5.94 2.73
C PHE A 176 -17.49 -7.43 2.70
N GLU A 177 -18.21 -7.84 1.66
CA GLU A 177 -18.35 -9.26 1.34
C GLU A 177 -16.96 -9.87 1.15
N PRO A 178 -16.78 -11.15 1.50
CA PRO A 178 -15.53 -11.80 1.25
C PRO A 178 -15.21 -11.84 -0.25
N PHE A 179 -13.99 -11.44 -0.57
CA PHE A 179 -13.57 -11.15 -1.94
C PHE A 179 -12.21 -11.79 -2.21
N THR A 180 -12.02 -12.33 -3.41
CA THR A 180 -10.71 -12.75 -3.91
C THR A 180 -10.68 -12.54 -5.41
N GLU A 181 -9.75 -11.73 -5.88
CA GLU A 181 -9.62 -11.39 -7.29
C GLU A 181 -8.17 -11.41 -7.71
N THR A 182 -7.92 -11.78 -8.97
CA THR A 182 -6.57 -11.89 -9.52
C THR A 182 -6.47 -11.03 -10.77
N VAL A 183 -5.54 -10.08 -10.74
CA VAL A 183 -5.35 -9.11 -11.82
C VAL A 183 -3.91 -9.11 -12.30
N ASP A 184 -3.72 -8.87 -13.60
CA ASP A 184 -2.41 -8.70 -14.18
C ASP A 184 -1.98 -7.23 -14.11
N VAL A 185 -0.76 -7.00 -13.61
CA VAL A 185 -0.16 -5.68 -13.48
C VAL A 185 1.08 -5.59 -14.36
N HIS A 186 1.11 -4.58 -15.22
CA HIS A 186 2.30 -4.28 -16.00
C HIS A 186 3.35 -3.54 -15.16
N TRP A 187 4.57 -4.05 -15.19
CA TRP A 187 5.75 -3.37 -14.68
C TRP A 187 6.10 -2.18 -15.56
N PRO A 188 6.41 -1.03 -14.98
CA PRO A 188 7.06 0.02 -15.74
C PRO A 188 8.49 -0.43 -16.11
N PRO A 189 9.09 0.11 -17.19
CA PRO A 189 10.38 -0.36 -17.72
C PRO A 189 11.50 -0.46 -16.68
N GLU A 190 11.54 0.46 -15.73
CA GLU A 190 12.53 0.52 -14.66
C GLU A 190 12.31 -0.49 -13.50
N MET A 191 11.22 -1.24 -13.51
CA MET A 191 10.88 -2.29 -12.53
C MET A 191 10.87 -3.71 -13.13
N ILE A 192 11.04 -3.83 -14.45
CA ILE A 192 11.08 -5.12 -15.17
C ILE A 192 12.29 -5.92 -14.69
N ARG A 193 12.08 -7.22 -14.44
CA ARG A 193 13.15 -8.19 -14.18
C ARG A 193 12.95 -9.44 -15.02
N GLY A 194 14.04 -10.02 -15.49
CA GLY A 194 14.02 -11.32 -16.18
C GLY A 194 13.21 -11.35 -17.48
N GLY A 195 12.93 -10.19 -18.08
CA GLY A 195 12.22 -10.09 -19.36
C GLY A 195 10.69 -10.21 -19.29
N HIS A 196 10.10 -10.36 -18.11
CA HIS A 196 8.65 -10.35 -17.93
C HIS A 196 8.17 -8.96 -17.54
N ASP A 197 7.30 -8.38 -18.36
CA ASP A 197 6.70 -7.07 -18.17
C ASP A 197 5.38 -7.12 -17.39
N ILE A 198 4.85 -8.31 -17.11
CA ILE A 198 3.60 -8.52 -16.36
C ILE A 198 3.86 -9.33 -15.09
N VAL A 199 3.16 -8.99 -14.00
CA VAL A 199 3.03 -9.80 -12.79
C VAL A 199 1.56 -10.00 -12.45
N THR A 200 1.21 -11.23 -12.10
CA THR A 200 -0.13 -11.54 -11.60
C THR A 200 -0.21 -11.21 -10.11
N VAL A 201 -1.25 -10.49 -9.70
CA VAL A 201 -1.48 -10.07 -8.32
C VAL A 201 -2.84 -10.57 -7.85
N THR A 202 -2.86 -11.37 -6.79
CA THR A 202 -4.09 -11.80 -6.12
C THR A 202 -4.33 -10.94 -4.88
N VAL A 203 -5.53 -10.38 -4.78
CA VAL A 203 -6.02 -9.58 -3.65
C VAL A 203 -7.18 -10.30 -3.00
N SER A 204 -7.14 -10.51 -1.68
CA SER A 204 -8.22 -11.12 -0.93
C SER A 204 -8.65 -10.26 0.26
N HIS A 205 -9.93 -10.28 0.60
CA HIS A 205 -10.49 -9.72 1.82
C HIS A 205 -11.49 -10.71 2.42
N PRO A 206 -11.35 -11.14 3.69
CA PRO A 206 -10.19 -10.97 4.56
C PRO A 206 -8.93 -11.72 4.05
N PRO A 207 -7.75 -11.52 4.69
CA PRO A 207 -6.53 -12.21 4.28
C PRO A 207 -6.62 -13.71 4.49
N GLY A 208 -6.18 -14.48 3.50
CA GLY A 208 -6.07 -15.95 3.59
C GLY A 208 -7.33 -16.71 3.17
N GLN A 209 -8.30 -16.04 2.54
CA GLN A 209 -9.37 -16.75 1.85
C GLN A 209 -8.85 -17.34 0.54
N THR A 210 -9.04 -18.64 0.39
CA THR A 210 -8.95 -19.33 -0.90
C THR A 210 -10.37 -19.57 -1.36
N PHE A 211 -10.82 -18.87 -2.41
CA PHE A 211 -12.12 -19.19 -3.01
C PHE A 211 -12.04 -20.59 -3.63
N SER A 212 -12.78 -21.55 -3.07
CA SER A 212 -13.06 -22.79 -3.79
C SER A 212 -14.04 -22.42 -4.90
N HIS A 213 -13.60 -22.45 -6.16
CA HIS A 213 -14.54 -22.57 -7.27
C HIS A 213 -15.26 -23.91 -7.10
N SER A 214 -16.44 -23.90 -6.49
CA SER A 214 -17.41 -24.97 -6.67
C SER A 214 -17.85 -24.90 -8.12
N ARG A 215 -17.26 -25.77 -8.95
CA ARG A 215 -17.82 -26.14 -10.25
C ARG A 215 -19.13 -26.88 -10.07
#